data_AF-A0A957JSB8-F1
#
_entry.id   AF-A0A957JSB8-F1
#
_cell.length_a   1.000
_cell.length_b   1.000
_cell.length_c   1.000
_cell.angle_alpha   90.00
_cell.angle_beta   90.00
_cell.angle_gamma   90.00
#
_symmetry.space_group_name_H-M   'P 1'
#
loop_
_entity.id
_entity.type
_entity.pdbx_description
1 polymer ?
#
loop_
_entity_poly.entity_id
_entity_poly.type
_entity_poly.pdbx_seq_one_letter_code
_entity_poly.pdbx_strand_id
1 'polypeptide(L)'
;MPSSLALLLIFTAATLPGWLIVRRFPNFDGDLLEQLMASLIVGITLGGTLALLLAQFGIFSLPMLTILWLLLTAALWLTTPRTPHPTPHTPPPNPQSPISNLQHLILLLWFPLALYLFLRPHEFILGAADAGVYINLGAEIAQNGGLIIEDDFLAALPESLQTAVFRPINNAAATAYYLPAFYLTDPNQPGHITPQFYPTH
;
A
#
# COMPACT_ATOMS: atom_id res chain seq x y z
N MET A 1 17.87 8.91 8.48
CA MET A 1 16.84 9.85 8.98
C MET A 1 16.29 9.34 10.29
N PRO A 2 15.88 10.22 11.22
CA PRO A 2 15.10 9.80 12.39
C PRO A 2 13.81 9.11 11.97
N SER A 3 13.39 8.06 12.67
CA SER A 3 12.16 7.30 12.37
C SER A 3 10.90 8.18 12.42
N SER A 4 10.85 9.15 13.33
CA SER A 4 9.75 10.11 13.44
C SER A 4 9.59 10.99 12.19
N LEU A 5 10.70 11.38 11.57
CA LEU A 5 10.69 12.17 10.34
C LEU A 5 10.15 11.34 9.16
N ALA A 6 10.49 10.06 9.09
CA ALA A 6 9.96 9.16 8.06
C ALA A 6 8.44 9.01 8.18
N LEU A 7 7.91 8.86 9.39
CA LEU A 7 6.46 8.79 9.62
C LEU A 7 5.73 10.05 9.16
N LEU A 8 6.28 11.23 9.48
CA LEU A 8 5.72 12.51 9.03
C LEU A 8 5.73 12.63 7.50
N LEU A 9 6.82 12.20 6.85
CA LEU A 9 6.95 12.21 5.40
C LEU A 9 5.96 11.26 4.74
N ILE A 10 5.81 10.04 5.27
CA ILE A 10 4.84 9.05 4.77
C ILE A 10 3.41 9.61 4.91
N PHE A 11 3.07 10.14 6.07
CA PHE A 11 1.76 10.73 6.30
C PHE A 11 1.47 11.89 5.35
N THR A 12 2.46 12.78 5.15
CA THR A 12 2.34 13.91 4.23
C THR A 12 2.20 13.43 2.78
N ALA A 13 3.02 12.48 2.35
CA ALA A 13 2.97 11.90 1.01
C ALA A 13 1.65 11.20 0.73
N ALA A 14 1.09 10.51 1.72
CA ALA A 14 -0.18 9.80 1.65
C ALA A 14 -1.40 10.74 1.70
N THR A 15 -1.30 11.92 2.31
CA THR A 15 -2.46 12.80 2.53
C THR A 15 -2.52 13.96 1.55
N LEU A 16 -1.39 14.58 1.22
CA LEU A 16 -1.34 15.83 0.45
C LEU A 16 -1.99 15.73 -0.95
N PRO A 17 -1.65 14.77 -1.83
CA PRO A 17 -2.30 14.68 -3.14
C PRO A 17 -3.80 14.37 -3.02
N GLY A 18 -4.19 13.52 -2.06
CA GLY A 18 -5.59 13.22 -1.80
C GLY A 18 -6.37 14.44 -1.31
N TRP A 19 -5.78 15.27 -0.45
CA TRP A 19 -6.37 16.54 0.00
C TRP A 19 -6.62 17.49 -1.16
N LEU A 20 -5.67 17.60 -2.09
CA LEU A 20 -5.81 18.43 -3.29
C LEU A 20 -6.91 17.93 -4.24
N ILE A 21 -7.20 16.63 -4.23
CA ILE A 21 -8.29 16.01 -4.98
C ILE A 21 -9.63 16.21 -4.28
N VAL A 22 -9.73 15.89 -2.98
CA VAL A 22 -10.96 16.03 -2.18
C VAL A 22 -11.48 17.47 -2.24
N ARG A 23 -10.59 18.47 -2.17
CA ARG A 23 -10.94 19.89 -2.31
C ARG A 23 -11.60 20.28 -3.63
N ARG A 24 -11.54 19.43 -4.66
CA ARG A 24 -12.20 19.66 -5.96
C ARG A 24 -13.65 19.22 -5.96
N PHE A 25 -14.13 18.58 -4.90
CA PHE A 25 -15.50 18.11 -4.77
C PHE A 25 -16.29 19.08 -3.88
N PRO A 26 -16.96 20.09 -4.46
CA PRO A 26 -17.76 21.10 -3.76
C PRO A 26 -18.70 20.57 -2.69
N ASN A 27 -19.27 19.39 -2.96
CA ASN A 27 -20.39 18.81 -2.24
C ASN A 27 -19.92 17.83 -1.15
N PHE A 28 -18.61 17.76 -0.89
CA PHE A 28 -18.09 16.96 0.21
C PHE A 28 -18.27 17.75 1.52
N ASP A 29 -19.44 17.61 2.14
CA ASP A 29 -19.83 18.31 3.37
C ASP A 29 -19.29 17.63 4.65
N GLY A 30 -18.16 16.94 4.55
CA GLY A 30 -17.58 16.24 5.68
C GLY A 30 -16.85 17.18 6.66
N ASP A 31 -16.81 16.79 7.93
CA ASP A 31 -15.99 17.50 8.92
C ASP A 31 -14.47 17.35 8.65
N LEU A 32 -13.62 17.99 9.45
CA LEU A 32 -12.17 17.93 9.25
C LEU A 32 -11.63 16.49 9.30
N LEU A 33 -12.18 15.63 10.16
CA LEU A 33 -11.74 14.25 10.33
C LEU A 33 -12.12 13.42 9.11
N GLU A 34 -13.34 13.59 8.61
CA GLU A 34 -13.83 12.94 7.39
C GLU A 34 -13.05 13.40 6.16
N GLN A 35 -12.75 14.69 6.04
CA GLN A 35 -11.89 15.23 4.98
C GLN A 35 -10.48 14.64 5.05
N LEU A 36 -9.90 14.54 6.25
CA LEU A 36 -8.57 13.97 6.44
C LEU A 36 -8.55 12.48 6.08
N MET A 37 -9.55 11.72 6.53
CA MET A 37 -9.71 10.29 6.22
C MET A 37 -9.86 10.08 4.71
N ALA A 38 -10.75 10.83 4.06
CA ALA A 38 -10.95 10.76 2.61
C ALA A 38 -9.66 11.09 1.86
N SER A 39 -8.94 12.13 2.29
CA SER A 39 -7.66 12.54 1.71
C SER A 39 -6.59 11.46 1.84
N LEU A 40 -6.49 10.84 3.02
CA LEU A 40 -5.57 9.75 3.27
C LEU A 40 -5.88 8.54 2.37
N ILE A 41 -7.14 8.12 2.28
CA ILE A 41 -7.56 6.99 1.43
C ILE A 41 -7.21 7.28 -0.04
N VAL A 42 -7.63 8.44 -0.56
CA VAL A 42 -7.37 8.81 -1.96
C VAL A 42 -5.88 8.87 -2.24
N GLY A 43 -5.07 9.47 -1.36
CA GLY A 43 -3.65 9.58 -1.60
C GLY A 43 -2.90 8.25 -1.45
N ILE A 44 -3.29 7.36 -0.53
CA ILE A 44 -2.78 5.99 -0.46
C ILE A 44 -3.12 5.22 -1.74
N THR A 45 -4.37 5.28 -2.20
CA THR A 45 -4.78 4.60 -3.44
C THR A 45 -3.98 5.12 -4.63
N LEU A 46 -3.79 6.44 -4.75
CA LEU A 46 -3.06 7.06 -5.84
C LEU A 46 -1.56 6.71 -5.81
N GLY A 47 -0.91 6.86 -4.66
CA GLY A 47 0.50 6.53 -4.47
C GLY A 47 0.76 5.03 -4.64
N GLY A 48 -0.10 4.18 -4.08
CA GLY A 48 -0.04 2.73 -4.22
C GLY A 48 -0.22 2.28 -5.67
N THR A 49 -1.13 2.91 -6.42
CA THR A 49 -1.32 2.62 -7.86
C THR A 49 -0.07 2.99 -8.66
N LEU A 50 0.53 4.16 -8.42
CA LEU A 50 1.78 4.54 -9.08
C LEU A 50 2.93 3.57 -8.76
N ALA A 51 3.08 3.21 -7.48
CA ALA A 51 4.07 2.24 -7.04
C ALA A 51 3.87 0.88 -7.72
N LEU A 52 2.62 0.38 -7.75
CA LEU A 52 2.26 -0.88 -8.39
C LEU A 52 2.55 -0.86 -9.90
N LEU A 53 2.21 0.22 -10.60
CA LEU A 53 2.51 0.35 -12.03
C LEU A 53 4.01 0.33 -12.30
N LEU A 54 4.80 1.08 -11.51
CA LEU A 54 6.26 1.04 -11.64
C LEU A 54 6.82 -0.36 -11.39
N ALA A 55 6.31 -1.07 -10.38
CA ALA A 55 6.74 -2.42 -10.02
C ALA A 55 6.35 -3.43 -11.11
N GLN A 56 5.16 -3.29 -11.69
CA GLN A 56 4.69 -4.11 -12.81
C GLN A 56 5.61 -4.03 -14.03
N PHE A 57 6.26 -2.88 -14.25
CA PHE A 57 7.22 -2.66 -15.33
C PHE A 57 8.67 -2.94 -14.92
N GLY A 58 8.95 -3.38 -13.69
CA GLY A 58 10.33 -3.65 -13.23
C GLY A 58 11.19 -2.39 -13.06
N ILE A 59 10.59 -1.20 -12.99
CA ILE A 59 11.30 0.09 -12.90
C ILE A 59 11.01 0.82 -11.60
N PHE A 60 10.43 0.14 -10.61
CA PHE A 60 10.18 0.75 -9.31
C PHE A 60 11.49 1.16 -8.66
N SER A 61 11.54 2.42 -8.25
CA SER A 61 12.55 2.92 -7.33
C SER A 61 11.94 4.06 -6.52
N LEU A 62 12.40 4.22 -5.28
CA LEU A 62 11.93 5.29 -4.42
C LEU A 62 12.13 6.70 -5.04
N PRO A 63 13.26 7.01 -5.70
CA PRO A 63 13.44 8.29 -6.40
C PRO A 63 12.42 8.50 -7.52
N MET A 64 12.18 7.48 -8.36
CA MET A 64 11.21 7.58 -9.47
C MET A 64 9.80 7.83 -8.94
N LEU A 65 9.37 7.07 -7.92
CA LEU A 65 8.07 7.29 -7.27
C LEU A 65 7.99 8.71 -6.69
N THR A 66 9.06 9.20 -6.06
CA THR A 66 9.11 10.55 -5.48
C THR A 66 8.96 11.62 -6.56
N ILE A 67 9.64 11.48 -7.71
CA ILE A 67 9.50 12.41 -8.84
C ILE A 67 8.07 12.42 -9.36
N LEU A 68 7.48 11.25 -9.62
CA LEU A 68 6.10 11.16 -10.09
C LEU A 68 5.11 11.75 -9.08
N TRP A 69 5.31 11.49 -7.78
CA TRP A 69 4.52 12.07 -6.71
C TRP A 69 4.63 13.60 -6.66
N LEU A 70 5.84 14.16 -6.81
CA LEU A 70 6.06 15.61 -6.85
C LEU A 70 5.39 16.24 -8.07
N LEU A 71 5.54 15.65 -9.26
CA LEU A 71 4.92 16.13 -10.49
C LEU A 71 3.39 16.12 -10.40
N LEU A 72 2.82 15.01 -9.90
CA LEU A 72 1.39 14.87 -9.67
C LEU A 72 0.88 15.91 -8.67
N THR A 73 1.55 16.05 -7.53
CA THR A 73 1.18 17.00 -6.48
C THR A 73 1.27 18.43 -6.99
N ALA A 74 2.31 18.77 -7.75
CA ALA A 74 2.46 20.09 -8.37
C ALA A 74 1.36 20.36 -9.41
N ALA A 75 1.06 19.39 -10.29
CA ALA A 75 -0.03 19.52 -11.26
C ALA A 75 -1.38 19.71 -10.58
N LEU A 76 -1.65 18.94 -9.52
CA LEU A 76 -2.86 19.08 -8.70
C LEU A 76 -2.90 20.46 -8.04
N TRP A 77 -1.81 20.91 -7.43
CA TRP A 77 -1.70 22.22 -6.78
C TRP A 77 -2.00 23.37 -7.75
N LEU A 78 -1.45 23.33 -8.96
CA LEU A 78 -1.63 24.36 -9.98
C LEU A 78 -3.05 24.43 -10.52
N THR A 79 -3.78 23.31 -10.51
CA THR A 79 -5.14 23.21 -11.08
C THR A 79 -6.24 23.21 -10.02
N THR A 80 -5.90 23.08 -8.73
CA THR A 80 -6.88 23.15 -7.65
C THR A 80 -7.30 24.61 -7.42
N PRO A 81 -8.61 24.93 -7.42
CA PRO A 81 -9.10 26.28 -7.19
C PRO A 81 -8.60 26.84 -5.85
N ARG A 82 -8.09 28.08 -5.87
CA ARG A 82 -7.65 28.77 -4.64
C ARG A 82 -8.78 29.44 -3.88
N THR A 83 -9.92 29.61 -4.54
CA THR A 83 -11.11 30.19 -3.91
C THR A 83 -11.68 29.16 -2.95
N PRO A 84 -11.81 29.48 -1.64
CA PRO A 84 -12.54 28.63 -0.73
C PRO A 84 -13.94 28.43 -1.30
N HIS A 85 -14.38 27.18 -1.36
CA HIS A 85 -15.74 26.92 -1.75
C HIS A 85 -16.68 27.54 -0.72
N PRO A 86 -17.76 28.23 -1.16
CA PRO A 86 -18.82 28.60 -0.25
C PRO A 86 -19.36 27.29 0.33
N THR A 87 -19.05 27.05 1.60
CA THR A 87 -19.55 25.89 2.35
C THR A 87 -21.08 25.95 2.29
N PRO A 88 -21.75 24.90 1.79
CA PRO A 88 -23.17 24.73 2.05
C PRO A 88 -23.38 24.84 3.55
N HIS A 89 -24.13 25.85 4.01
CA HIS A 89 -24.55 25.93 5.41
C HIS A 89 -25.62 24.86 5.64
N THR A 90 -25.23 23.59 5.64
CA THR A 90 -25.97 22.58 6.37
C THR A 90 -25.79 22.90 7.85
N PRO A 91 -26.87 23.14 8.62
CA PRO A 91 -26.74 23.37 10.05
C PRO A 91 -26.03 22.14 10.64
N PRO A 92 -25.00 22.33 11.49
CA PRO A 92 -24.27 21.21 12.05
C PRO A 92 -25.29 20.27 12.73
N PRO A 93 -25.19 18.95 12.54
CA PRO A 93 -26.00 18.01 13.31
C PRO A 93 -25.81 18.36 14.79
N ASN A 94 -26.92 18.50 15.51
CA ASN A 94 -26.94 19.02 16.87
C ASN A 94 -25.79 18.40 17.71
N PRO A 95 -24.77 19.18 18.11
CA PRO A 95 -23.56 18.66 18.75
C PRO A 95 -23.83 18.01 20.12
N GLN A 96 -25.06 18.13 20.63
CA GLN A 96 -25.50 17.60 21.92
C GLN A 96 -26.34 16.31 21.80
N SER A 97 -26.27 15.58 20.69
CA SER A 97 -26.84 14.22 20.69
C SER A 97 -25.95 13.33 21.59
N PRO A 98 -26.53 12.56 22.52
CA PRO A 98 -25.75 11.64 23.38
C PRO A 98 -24.98 10.59 22.56
N ILE A 99 -25.40 10.35 21.32
CA ILE A 99 -24.75 9.47 20.36
C ILE A 99 -23.38 10.04 19.92
N SER A 100 -23.26 11.36 19.75
CA SER A 100 -22.00 12.02 19.38
C SER A 100 -20.92 11.86 20.46
N ASN A 101 -21.26 12.10 21.73
CA ASN A 101 -20.29 11.95 22.83
C ASN A 101 -19.85 10.48 23.01
N LEU A 102 -20.78 9.54 22.81
CA LEU A 102 -20.46 8.11 22.86
C LEU A 102 -19.54 7.70 21.70
N GLN A 103 -19.74 8.24 20.49
CA GLN A 103 -18.85 8.00 19.34
C GLN A 103 -17.42 8.47 19.64
N HIS A 104 -17.23 9.68 20.17
CA HIS A 104 -15.90 10.18 20.54
C HIS A 104 -15.24 9.32 21.62
N LEU A 105 -16.00 8.88 22.63
CA LEU A 105 -15.48 7.99 23.67
C LEU A 105 -15.10 6.62 23.10
N ILE A 106 -15.93 6.05 22.22
CA ILE A 106 -15.62 4.80 21.53
C ILE A 106 -14.36 4.97 20.70
N LEU A 107 -14.23 6.04 19.90
CA LEU A 107 -13.03 6.30 19.11
C LEU A 107 -11.79 6.49 20.00
N LEU A 108 -11.92 7.21 21.12
CA LEU A 108 -10.84 7.44 22.07
C LEU A 108 -10.34 6.14 22.72
N LEU A 109 -11.23 5.18 22.97
CA LEU A 109 -10.87 3.87 23.53
C LEU A 109 -10.40 2.90 22.43
N TRP A 110 -11.04 2.94 21.27
CA TRP A 110 -10.76 2.05 20.15
C TRP A 110 -9.41 2.37 19.52
N PHE A 111 -9.05 3.64 19.37
CA PHE A 111 -7.79 4.04 18.74
C PHE A 111 -6.54 3.46 19.45
N PRO A 112 -6.32 3.65 20.76
CA PRO A 112 -5.18 3.05 21.45
C PRO A 112 -5.25 1.53 21.48
N LEU A 113 -6.46 0.94 21.57
CA LEU A 113 -6.63 -0.52 21.48
C LEU A 113 -6.21 -1.03 20.09
N ALA A 114 -6.61 -0.35 19.02
CA ALA A 114 -6.21 -0.68 17.66
C ALA A 114 -4.70 -0.52 17.48
N LEU A 115 -4.09 0.55 18.01
CA LEU A 115 -2.63 0.68 18.00
C LEU A 115 -1.96 -0.48 18.75
N TYR A 116 -2.47 -0.86 19.93
CA TYR A 116 -1.91 -1.98 20.70
C TYR A 116 -2.03 -3.34 20.00
N LEU A 117 -3.15 -3.58 19.31
CA LEU A 117 -3.44 -4.83 18.62
C LEU A 117 -2.73 -4.92 17.27
N PHE A 118 -2.67 -3.83 16.50
CA PHE A 118 -2.21 -3.85 15.11
C PHE A 118 -0.80 -3.26 14.89
N LEU A 119 -0.28 -2.46 15.83
CA LEU A 119 1.06 -1.86 15.71
C LEU A 119 2.13 -2.82 16.27
N ARG A 120 2.10 -4.06 15.78
CA ARG A 120 3.09 -5.12 16.07
C ARG A 120 3.81 -5.56 14.81
N PRO A 121 4.48 -4.64 14.08
CA PRO A 121 5.06 -4.94 12.78
C PRO A 121 6.11 -6.07 12.85
N HIS A 122 6.75 -6.25 14.01
CA HIS A 122 7.77 -7.27 14.24
C HIS A 122 7.26 -8.71 14.14
N GLU A 123 5.97 -8.96 14.40
CA GLU A 123 5.39 -10.31 14.35
C GLU A 123 5.40 -10.89 12.92
N PHE A 124 5.47 -10.02 11.90
CA PHE A 124 5.34 -10.41 10.50
C PHE A 124 6.65 -10.28 9.69
N ILE A 125 7.70 -9.71 10.27
CA ILE A 125 9.01 -9.56 9.59
C ILE A 125 9.61 -10.92 9.22
N LEU A 126 9.38 -11.95 10.04
CA LEU A 126 9.90 -13.31 9.78
C LEU A 126 9.04 -14.11 8.79
N GLY A 127 8.05 -13.50 8.13
CA GLY A 127 7.31 -14.13 7.02
C GLY A 127 6.16 -15.05 7.41
N ALA A 128 5.57 -14.89 8.61
CA ALA A 128 4.39 -15.67 9.00
C ALA A 128 3.09 -15.06 8.43
N ALA A 129 2.24 -15.90 7.83
CA ALA A 129 0.94 -15.55 7.23
C ALA A 129 1.02 -14.49 6.10
N ASP A 130 -0.15 -14.08 5.57
CA ASP A 130 -0.25 -13.16 4.43
C ASP A 130 0.44 -11.81 4.72
N ALA A 131 0.36 -11.31 5.96
CA ALA A 131 1.01 -10.06 6.34
C ALA A 131 2.54 -10.09 6.17
N GLY A 132 3.18 -11.22 6.48
CA GLY A 132 4.62 -11.40 6.26
C GLY A 132 4.98 -11.45 4.76
N VAL A 133 4.14 -12.07 3.95
CA VAL A 133 4.29 -12.09 2.49
C VAL A 133 4.29 -10.67 1.94
N TYR A 134 3.32 -9.82 2.32
CA TYR A 134 3.25 -8.45 1.82
C TYR A 134 4.44 -7.57 2.23
N ILE A 135 4.94 -7.71 3.46
CA ILE A 135 6.11 -6.95 3.93
C ILE A 135 7.37 -7.35 3.14
N ASN A 136 7.64 -8.65 3.04
CA ASN A 136 8.82 -9.15 2.34
C ASN A 136 8.76 -8.81 0.85
N LEU A 137 7.58 -8.91 0.24
CA LEU A 137 7.37 -8.54 -1.15
C LEU A 137 7.53 -7.03 -1.38
N GLY A 138 7.06 -6.20 -0.45
CA GLY A 138 7.33 -4.76 -0.50
C GLY A 138 8.83 -4.44 -0.40
N ALA A 139 9.57 -5.18 0.44
CA ALA A 139 11.03 -5.04 0.55
C ALA A 139 11.77 -5.52 -0.71
N GLU A 140 11.27 -6.59 -1.33
CA GLU A 140 11.79 -7.14 -2.59
C GLU A 140 11.59 -6.16 -3.75
N ILE A 141 10.37 -5.63 -3.93
CA ILE A 141 10.08 -4.57 -4.90
C ILE A 141 10.95 -3.34 -4.64
N ALA A 142 11.17 -2.96 -3.38
CA ALA A 142 12.00 -1.81 -3.04
C ALA A 142 13.48 -1.98 -3.41
N GLN A 143 13.98 -3.20 -3.44
CA GLN A 143 15.37 -3.52 -3.79
C GLN A 143 15.55 -3.75 -5.29
N ASN A 144 14.66 -4.53 -5.89
CA ASN A 144 14.82 -5.04 -7.25
C ASN A 144 13.88 -4.39 -8.27
N GLY A 145 12.91 -3.59 -7.81
CA GLY A 145 12.08 -2.76 -8.66
C GLY A 145 10.95 -3.47 -9.40
N GLY A 146 10.84 -4.79 -9.26
CA GLY A 146 9.89 -5.64 -9.98
C GLY A 146 9.01 -6.50 -9.08
N LEU A 147 7.93 -7.05 -9.66
CA LEU A 147 7.05 -8.03 -9.00
C LEU A 147 7.56 -9.47 -9.12
N ILE A 148 8.35 -9.76 -10.15
CA ILE A 148 8.98 -11.06 -10.36
C ILE A 148 10.27 -11.07 -9.55
N ILE A 149 10.45 -12.12 -8.75
CA ILE A 149 11.65 -12.33 -7.96
C ILE A 149 12.62 -13.17 -8.79
N GLU A 150 13.82 -12.64 -8.99
CA GLU A 150 14.90 -13.32 -9.68
C GLU A 150 15.86 -13.91 -8.63
N ASP A 151 15.97 -15.24 -8.59
CA ASP A 151 16.84 -15.96 -7.67
C ASP A 151 17.87 -16.81 -8.44
N ASP A 152 19.12 -16.34 -8.44
CA ASP A 152 20.24 -17.00 -9.12
C ASP A 152 20.53 -18.41 -8.59
N PHE A 153 20.29 -18.65 -7.29
CA PHE A 153 20.52 -19.96 -6.68
C PHE A 153 19.50 -20.97 -7.18
N LEU A 154 18.22 -20.57 -7.23
CA LEU A 154 17.16 -21.40 -7.80
C LEU A 154 17.33 -21.56 -9.31
N ALA A 155 17.79 -20.54 -10.03
CA ALA A 155 18.12 -20.61 -11.45
C ALA A 155 19.22 -21.66 -11.73
N ALA A 156 20.22 -21.75 -10.86
CA ALA A 156 21.34 -22.68 -10.99
C ALA A 156 21.03 -24.09 -10.45
N LEU A 157 19.83 -24.34 -9.92
CA LEU A 157 19.51 -25.59 -9.27
C LEU A 157 19.43 -26.75 -10.29
N PRO A 158 20.18 -27.85 -10.10
CA PRO A 158 20.07 -29.03 -10.94
C PRO A 158 18.63 -29.57 -10.96
N GLU A 159 18.16 -30.01 -12.12
CA GLU A 159 16.79 -30.54 -12.31
C GLU A 159 16.47 -31.67 -11.31
N SER A 160 17.46 -32.52 -10.99
CA SER A 160 17.32 -33.59 -10.01
C SER A 160 17.00 -33.11 -8.59
N LEU A 161 17.38 -31.87 -8.23
CA LEU A 161 17.14 -31.26 -6.93
C LEU A 161 15.88 -30.37 -6.91
N GLN A 162 15.37 -29.97 -8.07
CA GLN A 162 14.17 -29.14 -8.17
C GLN A 162 12.95 -29.81 -7.51
N THR A 163 12.81 -31.12 -7.63
CA THR A 163 11.71 -31.88 -6.99
C THR A 163 11.79 -31.94 -5.46
N ALA A 164 12.95 -31.65 -4.88
CA ALA A 164 13.13 -31.57 -3.42
C ALA A 164 12.82 -30.16 -2.87
N VAL A 165 12.94 -29.13 -3.71
CA VAL A 165 12.75 -27.71 -3.33
C VAL A 165 11.36 -27.23 -3.69
N PHE A 166 10.92 -27.51 -4.92
CA PHE A 166 9.61 -27.11 -5.43
C PHE A 166 8.59 -28.22 -5.21
N ARG A 167 7.39 -27.83 -4.77
CA ARG A 167 6.29 -28.76 -4.56
C ARG A 167 5.27 -28.58 -5.68
N PRO A 168 5.07 -29.59 -6.55
CA PRO A 168 4.13 -29.50 -7.66
C PRO A 168 2.71 -29.22 -7.16
N ILE A 169 1.98 -28.40 -7.92
CA ILE A 169 0.57 -28.13 -7.68
C ILE A 169 -0.21 -28.32 -8.98
N ASN A 170 -1.45 -28.79 -8.84
CA ASN A 170 -2.37 -28.87 -9.96
C ASN A 170 -3.18 -27.56 -10.03
N ASN A 171 -2.55 -26.51 -10.56
CA ASN A 171 -3.17 -25.19 -10.74
C ASN A 171 -2.89 -24.68 -12.16
N ALA A 172 -3.87 -24.03 -12.78
CA ALA A 172 -3.70 -23.41 -14.09
C ALA A 172 -2.76 -22.19 -14.07
N ALA A 173 -2.68 -21.51 -12.92
CA ALA A 173 -1.89 -20.29 -12.75
C ALA A 173 -0.43 -20.54 -12.34
N ALA A 174 -0.09 -21.73 -11.84
CA ALA A 174 1.25 -22.03 -11.32
C ALA A 174 1.53 -23.53 -11.35
N THR A 175 2.78 -23.90 -11.60
CA THR A 175 3.22 -25.30 -11.74
C THR A 175 3.71 -25.89 -10.42
N ALA A 176 4.31 -25.08 -9.55
CA ALA A 176 4.76 -25.50 -8.23
C ALA A 176 4.76 -24.35 -7.21
N TYR A 177 4.76 -24.66 -5.91
CA TYR A 177 5.09 -23.69 -4.86
C TYR A 177 6.51 -23.89 -4.34
N TYR A 178 7.18 -22.77 -4.04
CA TYR A 178 8.47 -22.73 -3.35
C TYR A 178 8.27 -22.50 -1.86
N LEU A 179 7.57 -21.41 -1.53
CA LEU A 179 7.19 -21.01 -0.18
C LEU A 179 5.70 -20.62 -0.18
N PRO A 180 5.05 -20.50 0.99
CA PRO A 180 3.68 -20.00 1.05
C PRO A 180 3.52 -18.68 0.28
N ALA A 181 2.57 -18.64 -0.66
CA ALA A 181 2.30 -17.53 -1.57
C ALA A 181 3.42 -17.16 -2.59
N PHE A 182 4.43 -18.02 -2.78
CA PHE A 182 5.48 -17.85 -3.79
C PHE A 182 5.54 -19.06 -4.72
N TYR A 183 5.31 -18.83 -6.00
CA TYR A 183 5.11 -19.89 -6.99
C TYR A 183 6.14 -19.88 -8.09
N LEU A 184 6.30 -21.05 -8.68
CA LEU A 184 6.92 -21.22 -9.99
C LEU A 184 5.82 -21.26 -11.04
N THR A 185 5.85 -20.32 -11.98
CA THR A 185 4.88 -20.22 -13.10
C THR A 185 5.40 -20.95 -14.34
N ASP A 186 6.68 -20.77 -14.69
CA ASP A 186 7.36 -21.46 -15.78
C ASP A 186 8.40 -22.46 -15.24
N PRO A 187 8.23 -23.78 -15.44
CA PRO A 187 9.20 -24.79 -15.00
C PRO A 187 10.56 -24.68 -15.70
N ASN A 188 10.65 -24.00 -16.85
CA ASN A 188 11.92 -23.77 -17.54
C ASN A 188 12.72 -22.60 -16.95
N GLN A 189 12.13 -21.84 -16.04
CA GLN A 189 12.73 -20.68 -15.40
C GLN A 189 12.66 -20.82 -13.87
N PRO A 190 13.37 -21.82 -13.28
CA PRO A 190 13.29 -22.10 -11.84
C PRO A 190 13.71 -20.93 -10.95
N GLY A 191 14.48 -19.98 -11.49
CA GLY A 191 14.86 -18.74 -10.81
C GLY A 191 13.81 -17.63 -10.81
N HIS A 192 12.70 -17.78 -11.54
CA HIS A 192 11.65 -16.76 -11.61
C HIS A 192 10.48 -17.12 -10.71
N ILE A 193 10.42 -16.46 -9.56
CA ILE A 193 9.40 -16.73 -8.54
C ILE A 193 8.32 -15.65 -8.62
N THR A 194 7.07 -16.10 -8.72
CA THR A 194 5.89 -15.25 -8.88
C THR A 194 5.05 -15.24 -7.59
N PRO A 195 4.84 -14.08 -6.96
CA PRO A 195 3.98 -13.98 -5.79
C PRO A 195 2.50 -14.22 -6.12
N GLN A 196 1.76 -14.84 -5.18
CA GLN A 196 0.35 -15.22 -5.37
C GLN A 196 -0.59 -14.07 -5.76
N PHE A 197 -0.41 -12.92 -5.10
CA PHE A 197 -1.44 -11.89 -5.03
C PHE A 197 -1.33 -10.83 -6.13
N TYR A 198 -0.45 -11.03 -7.12
CA TYR A 198 -0.24 -10.11 -8.24
C TYR A 198 -0.63 -10.73 -9.58
N PRO A 199 -1.00 -9.91 -10.59
CA PRO A 199 -1.59 -10.36 -11.85
C PRO A 199 -0.58 -10.99 -12.83
N THR A 200 0.56 -11.49 -12.34
CA THR A 200 1.69 -11.99 -13.14
C THR A 200 1.61 -13.49 -13.44
N HIS A 201 0.44 -14.10 -13.27
CA HIS A 201 0.15 -15.52 -13.58
C HIS A 201 -0.61 -15.68 -14.89
#